data_AF-A0A257Y6T5-F1
#
_entry.id   AF-A0A257Y6T5-F1
#
_cell.length_a   1.000
_cell.length_b   1.000
_cell.length_c   1.000
_cell.angle_alpha   90.00
_cell.angle_beta   90.00
_cell.angle_gamma   90.00
#
_symmetry.space_group_name_H-M   'P 1'
#
loop_
_entity.id
_entity.type
_entity.pdbx_description
1 polymer ?
#
loop_
_entity_poly.entity_id
_entity_poly.type
_entity_poly.pdbx_seq_one_letter_code
_entity_poly.pdbx_strand_id
1 'polypeptide(L)'
;LKDLGIKKPDDYLWKNVIKAVGVWMGKNNTDRILRAKLVEIVNSDPLLSPKATELIQLLERDGLLLKYPHYSSSRKRSGYHYKFTYHRFSDHLIVRSVLTENGIYGDNASDKARDYLANKPFFKHAMESYNSGLVEALAIQIPERCNGDELVWLIDPKYLGHFLIDDAFIEGLKWRDVVTKGKAKSLAFVNNDQASRYANEYLTGSDNDVYKIINCILDVCAIPNHPFNALRLHKILSRDPMPKRDSWWQNFLVNGLEEGSALDRIYSWSGSDLVDLASSESVKLAAIALMWTMSSTNNTIRDRSTRATISLLMHHQEVIPEILEIFFKNDDPYIQERLFAVIYGCFSINPNDQAIFRDIVDYICENHFKNKSRRPDALMDDYGRTLIELYERLYHKVPWTR
;
A
#
# COMPACT_ATOMS: atom_id res chain seq x y z
N LEU A 1 -29.54 16.39 1.46
CA LEU A 1 -30.74 16.42 0.58
C LEU A 1 -32.02 16.10 1.34
N LYS A 2 -32.07 15.02 2.14
CA LYS A 2 -33.21 14.68 3.01
C LYS A 2 -33.64 15.85 3.91
N ASP A 3 -32.67 16.51 4.55
CA ASP A 3 -32.90 17.69 5.39
C ASP A 3 -33.54 18.89 4.66
N LEU A 4 -33.37 18.96 3.33
CA LEU A 4 -33.97 20.01 2.50
C LEU A 4 -35.34 19.60 1.95
N GLY A 5 -35.86 18.42 2.33
CA GLY A 5 -37.08 17.85 1.76
C GLY A 5 -36.93 17.36 0.31
N ILE A 6 -35.71 17.24 -0.20
CA ILE A 6 -35.44 16.86 -1.59
C ILE A 6 -35.26 15.35 -1.70
N LYS A 7 -36.18 14.68 -2.42
CA LYS A 7 -36.12 13.25 -2.73
C LYS A 7 -35.43 13.02 -4.07
N LYS A 8 -34.13 12.75 -4.05
CA LYS A 8 -33.30 12.43 -5.22
C LYS A 8 -32.29 11.32 -4.86
N PRO A 9 -31.68 10.66 -5.86
CA PRO A 9 -30.61 9.69 -5.64
C PRO A 9 -29.43 10.30 -4.87
N ASP A 10 -28.67 9.45 -4.17
CA ASP A 10 -27.56 9.89 -3.32
C ASP A 10 -26.46 10.63 -4.11
N ASP A 11 -26.29 10.30 -5.40
CA ASP A 11 -25.32 10.95 -6.28
C ASP A 11 -25.76 12.31 -6.87
N TYR A 12 -26.96 12.79 -6.53
CA TYR A 12 -27.52 14.02 -7.08
C TYR A 12 -26.68 15.26 -6.70
N LEU A 13 -26.28 15.37 -5.43
CA LEU A 13 -25.43 16.47 -4.97
C LEU A 13 -24.04 16.42 -5.61
N TRP A 14 -23.51 15.20 -5.77
CA TRP A 14 -22.24 14.97 -6.45
C TRP A 14 -22.27 15.51 -7.89
N LYS A 15 -23.28 15.12 -8.66
CA LYS A 15 -23.43 15.49 -10.08
C LYS A 15 -23.62 16.99 -10.28
N ASN A 16 -24.44 17.64 -9.45
CA ASN A 16 -24.90 19.01 -9.72
C ASN A 16 -24.11 20.10 -8.96
N VAL A 17 -23.47 19.77 -7.84
CA VAL A 17 -22.74 20.77 -7.03
C VAL A 17 -21.27 20.40 -6.88
N ILE A 18 -20.98 19.24 -6.29
CA ILE A 18 -19.60 18.90 -5.88
C ILE A 18 -18.68 18.82 -7.09
N LYS A 19 -19.10 18.13 -8.16
CA LYS A 19 -18.34 18.06 -9.42
C LYS A 19 -18.09 19.45 -10.01
N ALA A 20 -19.10 20.33 -10.02
CA ALA A 20 -18.97 21.68 -10.55
C ALA A 20 -18.01 22.56 -9.73
N VAL A 21 -17.99 22.41 -8.40
CA VAL A 21 -16.98 23.04 -7.52
C VAL A 21 -15.58 22.55 -7.89
N GLY A 22 -15.39 21.24 -8.07
CA GLY A 22 -14.12 20.66 -8.52
C GLY A 22 -13.63 21.21 -9.85
N VAL A 23 -14.52 21.30 -10.85
CA VAL A 23 -14.23 21.89 -12.16
C VAL A 23 -13.80 23.34 -12.03
N TRP A 24 -14.52 24.12 -11.21
CA TRP A 24 -14.16 25.52 -10.99
C TRP A 24 -12.80 25.65 -10.28
N MET A 25 -12.56 24.87 -9.22
CA MET A 25 -11.29 24.85 -8.48
C MET A 25 -10.10 24.50 -9.38
N GLY A 26 -10.24 23.46 -10.22
CA GLY A 26 -9.21 23.05 -11.18
C GLY A 26 -8.92 24.08 -12.26
N LYS A 27 -9.95 24.77 -12.79
CA LYS A 27 -9.76 25.85 -13.77
C LYS A 27 -9.05 27.07 -13.20
N ASN A 28 -9.14 27.28 -11.89
CA ASN A 28 -8.59 28.45 -11.20
C ASN A 28 -7.33 28.12 -10.37
N ASN A 29 -6.80 26.90 -10.48
CA ASN A 29 -5.63 26.44 -9.72
C ASN A 29 -5.74 26.77 -8.21
N THR A 30 -6.90 26.46 -7.61
CA THR A 30 -7.17 26.82 -6.21
C THR A 30 -7.94 25.74 -5.49
N ASP A 31 -7.72 25.63 -4.18
CA ASP A 31 -8.39 24.69 -3.29
C ASP A 31 -9.58 25.31 -2.54
N ARG A 32 -9.92 26.56 -2.85
CA ARG A 32 -10.94 27.33 -2.13
C ARG A 32 -11.84 28.10 -3.09
N ILE A 33 -13.12 28.19 -2.76
CA ILE A 33 -14.14 28.85 -3.58
C ILE A 33 -14.81 29.98 -2.79
N LEU A 34 -14.95 31.16 -3.40
CA LEU A 34 -15.69 32.27 -2.81
C LEU A 34 -17.16 31.89 -2.62
N ARG A 35 -17.78 32.35 -1.52
CA ARG A 35 -19.21 32.13 -1.25
C ARG A 35 -20.09 32.49 -2.45
N ALA A 36 -19.83 33.64 -3.08
CA ALA A 36 -20.62 34.12 -4.21
C ALA A 36 -20.59 33.11 -5.37
N LYS A 37 -19.42 32.54 -5.65
CA LYS A 37 -19.26 31.55 -6.71
C LYS A 37 -19.86 30.19 -6.35
N LEU A 38 -19.76 29.78 -5.08
CA LEU A 38 -20.42 28.56 -4.61
C LEU A 38 -21.95 28.67 -4.72
N VAL A 39 -22.52 29.82 -4.35
CA VAL A 39 -23.96 30.10 -4.53
C VAL A 39 -24.36 30.08 -6.00
N GLU A 40 -23.55 30.65 -6.88
CA GLU A 40 -23.78 30.60 -8.33
C GLU A 40 -23.82 29.16 -8.85
N ILE A 41 -22.88 28.31 -8.42
CA ILE A 41 -22.86 26.89 -8.79
C ILE A 41 -24.14 26.19 -8.30
N VAL A 42 -24.54 26.38 -7.05
CA VAL A 42 -25.76 25.77 -6.52
C VAL A 42 -27.01 26.26 -7.25
N ASN A 43 -27.05 27.54 -7.62
CA ASN A 43 -28.16 28.13 -8.36
C ASN A 43 -28.27 27.65 -9.81
N SER A 44 -27.25 27.00 -10.36
CA SER A 44 -27.33 26.39 -11.70
C SER A 44 -28.31 25.20 -11.75
N ASP A 45 -28.64 24.61 -10.59
CA ASP A 45 -29.65 23.57 -10.44
C ASP A 45 -30.98 24.17 -9.95
N PRO A 46 -32.07 24.10 -10.75
CA PRO A 46 -33.35 24.70 -10.38
C PRO A 46 -33.99 24.14 -9.10
N LEU A 47 -33.71 22.88 -8.73
CA LEU A 47 -34.22 22.27 -7.50
C LEU A 47 -33.45 22.73 -6.26
N LEU A 48 -32.16 23.03 -6.42
CA LEU A 48 -31.31 23.49 -5.30
C LEU A 48 -31.32 25.01 -5.15
N SER A 49 -31.57 25.77 -6.20
CA SER A 49 -31.51 27.25 -6.19
C SER A 49 -32.35 27.90 -5.08
N PRO A 50 -33.63 27.53 -4.85
CA PRO A 50 -34.44 28.10 -3.77
C PRO A 50 -33.89 27.82 -2.37
N LYS A 51 -33.02 26.81 -2.25
CA LYS A 51 -32.46 26.29 -1.01
C LYS A 51 -30.95 26.49 -0.93
N ALA A 52 -30.35 27.35 -1.77
CA ALA A 52 -28.90 27.42 -1.92
C ALA A 52 -28.16 27.79 -0.62
N THR A 53 -28.68 28.78 0.13
CA THR A 53 -28.06 29.18 1.41
C THR A 53 -28.20 28.08 2.47
N GLU A 54 -29.37 27.45 2.58
CA GLU A 54 -29.64 26.35 3.51
C GLU A 54 -28.77 25.14 3.19
N LEU A 55 -28.63 24.79 1.90
CA LEU A 55 -27.73 23.73 1.46
C LEU A 55 -26.29 23.99 1.89
N ILE A 56 -25.75 25.18 1.62
CA ILE A 56 -24.35 25.50 2.00
C ILE A 56 -24.16 25.39 3.52
N GLN A 57 -25.13 25.84 4.32
CA GLN A 57 -25.09 25.68 5.77
C GLN A 57 -25.11 24.21 6.21
N LEU A 58 -25.86 23.35 5.52
CA LEU A 58 -25.81 21.90 5.78
C LEU A 58 -24.45 21.30 5.39
N LEU A 59 -23.86 21.72 4.27
CA LEU A 59 -22.52 21.27 3.88
C LEU A 59 -21.44 21.71 4.89
N GLU A 60 -21.60 22.88 5.51
CA GLU A 60 -20.78 23.32 6.64
C GLU A 60 -21.02 22.45 7.87
N ARG A 61 -22.29 22.30 8.29
CA ARG A 61 -22.69 21.56 9.49
C ARG A 61 -22.27 20.09 9.45
N ASP A 62 -22.43 19.45 8.30
CA ASP A 62 -22.13 18.03 8.10
C ASP A 62 -20.63 17.80 7.82
N GLY A 63 -19.81 18.85 7.89
CA GLY A 63 -18.36 18.73 7.76
C GLY A 63 -17.88 18.39 6.35
N LEU A 64 -18.63 18.74 5.31
CA LEU A 64 -18.12 18.63 3.93
C LEU A 64 -17.30 19.87 3.55
N LEU A 65 -17.74 21.06 3.99
CA LEU A 65 -17.08 22.32 3.69
C LEU A 65 -16.64 23.05 4.98
N LEU A 66 -15.43 23.58 4.95
CA LEU A 66 -14.91 24.53 5.94
C LEU A 66 -15.07 25.95 5.42
N LYS A 67 -15.48 26.84 6.32
CA LYS A 67 -15.68 28.27 6.04
C LYS A 67 -14.52 29.09 6.59
N TYR A 68 -13.89 29.87 5.72
CA TYR A 68 -12.76 30.73 6.06
C TYR A 68 -13.09 32.20 5.77
N PRO A 69 -12.69 33.15 6.63
CA PRO A 69 -12.84 34.57 6.32
C PRO A 69 -11.98 34.95 5.10
N HIS A 70 -12.57 35.69 4.16
CA HIS A 70 -11.85 36.32 3.07
C HIS A 70 -11.59 37.79 3.42
N TYR A 71 -10.34 38.21 3.26
CA TYR A 71 -9.91 39.59 3.49
C TYR A 71 -9.55 40.26 2.16
N SER A 72 -9.93 41.53 2.01
CA SER A 72 -9.47 42.40 0.94
C SER A 72 -7.98 42.76 1.13
N SER A 73 -7.38 43.38 0.12
CA SER A 73 -6.04 43.98 0.21
C SER A 73 -5.89 44.95 1.38
N SER A 74 -6.98 45.63 1.77
CA SER A 74 -7.05 46.52 2.94
C SER A 74 -7.22 45.81 4.28
N ARG A 75 -7.05 44.47 4.34
CA ARG A 75 -7.22 43.61 5.53
C ARG A 75 -8.61 43.67 6.18
N LYS A 76 -9.61 44.25 5.49
CA LYS A 76 -11.01 44.21 5.92
C LYS A 76 -11.65 42.92 5.42
N ARG A 77 -12.46 42.27 6.27
CA ARG A 77 -13.20 41.07 5.86
C ARG A 77 -14.18 41.43 4.74
N SER A 78 -13.96 40.91 3.55
CA SER A 78 -14.76 41.14 2.34
C SER A 78 -15.71 39.99 2.02
N GLY A 79 -15.59 38.84 2.70
CA GLY A 79 -16.50 37.70 2.51
C GLY A 79 -16.01 36.43 3.18
N TYR A 80 -16.37 35.28 2.58
CA TYR A 80 -15.91 33.97 3.01
C TYR A 80 -15.50 33.11 1.81
N HIS A 81 -14.46 32.30 2.02
CA HIS A 81 -14.09 31.18 1.18
C HIS A 81 -14.60 29.88 1.78
N TYR A 82 -14.85 28.90 0.93
CA TYR A 82 -15.16 27.52 1.31
C TYR A 82 -14.11 26.58 0.74
N LYS A 83 -13.76 25.55 1.48
CA LYS A 83 -12.86 24.49 1.06
C LYS A 83 -13.38 23.16 1.58
N PHE A 84 -13.12 22.06 0.88
CA PHE A 84 -13.45 20.73 1.40
C PHE A 84 -12.65 20.42 2.67
N THR A 85 -13.30 19.85 3.67
CA THR A 85 -12.66 19.46 4.95
C THR A 85 -11.49 18.50 4.73
N TYR A 86 -11.68 17.49 3.89
CA TYR A 86 -10.66 16.49 3.60
C TYR A 86 -9.83 16.90 2.38
N HIS A 87 -8.55 17.22 2.61
CA HIS A 87 -7.64 17.71 1.58
C HIS A 87 -7.50 16.72 0.42
N ARG A 88 -7.23 15.44 0.70
CA ARG A 88 -7.12 14.40 -0.34
C ARG A 88 -8.39 14.30 -1.20
N PHE A 89 -9.58 14.44 -0.61
CA PHE A 89 -10.83 14.46 -1.40
C PHE A 89 -10.85 15.67 -2.35
N SER A 90 -10.46 16.86 -1.87
CA SER A 90 -10.33 18.06 -2.70
C SER A 90 -9.33 17.85 -3.84
N ASP A 91 -8.15 17.33 -3.54
CA ASP A 91 -7.06 17.17 -4.50
C ASP A 91 -7.45 16.17 -5.61
N HIS A 92 -8.00 15.02 -5.23
CA HIS A 92 -8.53 14.06 -6.19
C HIS A 92 -9.67 14.63 -7.03
N LEU A 93 -10.58 15.39 -6.44
CA LEU A 93 -11.68 16.03 -7.16
C LEU A 93 -11.18 17.08 -8.17
N ILE A 94 -10.21 17.89 -7.78
CA ILE A 94 -9.57 18.90 -8.62
C ILE A 94 -8.87 18.22 -9.80
N VAL A 95 -7.99 17.26 -9.54
CA VAL A 95 -7.28 16.51 -10.58
C VAL A 95 -8.26 15.78 -11.50
N ARG A 96 -9.27 15.10 -10.93
CA ARG A 96 -10.32 14.42 -11.70
C ARG A 96 -10.99 15.37 -12.68
N SER A 97 -11.31 16.58 -12.21
CA SER A 97 -11.97 17.59 -13.01
C SER A 97 -11.07 18.10 -14.12
N VAL A 98 -9.81 18.42 -13.79
CA VAL A 98 -8.79 18.84 -14.76
C VAL A 98 -8.58 17.80 -15.86
N LEU A 99 -8.37 16.54 -15.51
CA LEU A 99 -8.15 15.48 -16.48
C LEU A 99 -9.37 15.24 -17.38
N THR A 100 -10.58 15.32 -16.80
CA THR A 100 -11.83 15.12 -17.55
C THR A 100 -12.11 16.26 -18.53
N GLU A 101 -11.97 17.51 -18.10
CA GLU A 101 -12.21 18.69 -18.95
C GLU A 101 -11.21 18.77 -20.13
N ASN A 102 -10.04 18.13 -19.99
CA ASN A 102 -9.03 18.06 -21.05
C ASN A 102 -9.08 16.75 -21.85
N GLY A 103 -10.13 15.94 -21.70
CA GLY A 103 -10.31 14.75 -22.53
C GLY A 103 -9.35 13.60 -22.24
N ILE A 104 -8.69 13.59 -21.07
CA ILE A 104 -7.71 12.59 -20.65
C ILE A 104 -8.47 11.37 -20.11
N TYR A 105 -8.96 10.57 -21.05
CA TYR A 105 -9.62 9.29 -20.87
C TYR A 105 -9.80 8.60 -22.23
N GLY A 106 -10.04 7.30 -22.21
CA GLY A 106 -10.29 6.49 -23.40
C GLY A 106 -9.03 6.29 -24.25
N ASP A 107 -9.23 6.14 -25.57
CA ASP A 107 -8.13 5.93 -26.50
C ASP A 107 -7.24 7.18 -26.59
N ASN A 108 -5.93 6.93 -26.75
CA ASN A 108 -4.88 7.95 -26.81
C ASN A 108 -4.80 8.86 -25.57
N ALA A 109 -5.31 8.41 -24.42
CA ALA A 109 -5.27 9.19 -23.17
C ALA A 109 -3.84 9.57 -22.76
N SER A 110 -2.86 8.69 -22.95
CA SER A 110 -1.45 8.94 -22.64
C SER A 110 -0.87 10.10 -23.47
N ASP A 111 -1.21 10.18 -24.76
CA ASP A 111 -0.75 11.27 -25.64
C ASP A 111 -1.39 12.59 -25.26
N LYS A 112 -2.71 12.60 -25.01
CA LYS A 112 -3.41 13.79 -24.50
C LYS A 112 -2.86 14.25 -23.15
N ALA A 113 -2.55 13.32 -22.25
CA ALA A 113 -1.94 13.62 -20.97
C ALA A 113 -0.56 14.25 -21.14
N ARG A 114 0.29 13.69 -22.01
CA ARG A 114 1.61 14.23 -22.32
C ARG A 114 1.54 15.66 -22.86
N ASP A 115 0.67 15.89 -23.83
CA ASP A 115 0.46 17.23 -24.41
C ASP A 115 -0.07 18.23 -23.38
N TYR A 116 -0.99 17.79 -22.52
CA TYR A 116 -1.55 18.61 -21.45
C TYR A 116 -0.49 18.96 -20.40
N LEU A 117 0.25 17.98 -19.88
CA LEU A 117 1.20 18.15 -18.79
C LEU A 117 2.45 18.94 -19.21
N ALA A 118 2.88 18.81 -20.47
CA ALA A 118 4.04 19.54 -21.00
C ALA A 118 3.83 21.07 -21.04
N ASN A 119 2.61 21.52 -21.35
CA ASN A 119 2.37 22.90 -21.80
C ASN A 119 1.27 23.65 -21.04
N LYS A 120 0.82 23.16 -19.87
CA LYS A 120 -0.31 23.79 -19.15
C LYS A 120 0.05 24.32 -17.76
N PRO A 121 -0.59 25.44 -17.34
CA PRO A 121 -0.36 26.05 -16.05
C PRO A 121 -0.65 25.16 -14.84
N PHE A 122 -1.56 24.18 -14.92
CA PHE A 122 -1.98 23.39 -13.75
C PHE A 122 -0.83 22.56 -13.14
N PHE A 123 -0.19 21.72 -13.95
CA PHE A 123 0.92 20.88 -13.47
C PHE A 123 2.11 21.74 -13.03
N LYS A 124 2.46 22.74 -13.83
CA LYS A 124 3.50 23.72 -13.48
C LYS A 124 3.19 24.41 -12.14
N HIS A 125 1.95 24.85 -11.93
CA HIS A 125 1.53 25.46 -10.67
C HIS A 125 1.60 24.48 -9.50
N ALA A 126 1.16 23.23 -9.67
CA ALA A 126 1.25 22.20 -8.64
C ALA A 126 2.72 21.97 -8.21
N MET A 127 3.64 21.94 -9.18
CA MET A 127 5.08 21.83 -8.91
C MET A 127 5.65 23.09 -8.24
N GLU A 128 5.38 24.29 -8.76
CA GLU A 128 5.91 25.56 -8.23
C GLU A 128 5.35 25.92 -6.84
N SER A 129 4.13 25.48 -6.54
CA SER A 129 3.52 25.65 -5.22
C SER A 129 3.84 24.51 -4.24
N TYR A 130 4.65 23.53 -4.65
CA TYR A 130 4.98 22.33 -3.86
C TYR A 130 3.73 21.59 -3.33
N ASN A 131 2.68 21.51 -4.14
CA ASN A 131 1.42 20.89 -3.74
C ASN A 131 1.48 19.37 -3.93
N SER A 132 1.99 18.67 -2.92
CA SER A 132 2.12 17.20 -2.93
C SER A 132 0.80 16.47 -3.14
N GLY A 133 -0.31 16.97 -2.58
CA GLY A 133 -1.62 16.34 -2.74
C GLY A 133 -2.11 16.31 -4.19
N LEU A 134 -1.91 17.41 -4.94
CA LEU A 134 -2.26 17.44 -6.36
C LEU A 134 -1.35 16.54 -7.21
N VAL A 135 -0.06 16.47 -6.90
CA VAL A 135 0.89 15.62 -7.63
C VAL A 135 0.66 14.13 -7.32
N GLU A 136 0.39 13.77 -6.07
CA GLU A 136 -0.01 12.41 -5.65
C GLU A 136 -1.33 11.99 -6.33
N ALA A 137 -2.33 12.88 -6.34
CA ALA A 137 -3.59 12.61 -7.04
C ALA A 137 -3.41 12.45 -8.56
N LEU A 138 -2.45 13.15 -9.18
CA LEU A 138 -2.05 12.91 -10.58
C LEU A 138 -1.38 11.55 -10.73
N ALA A 139 -0.45 11.18 -9.84
CA ALA A 139 0.27 9.91 -9.89
C ALA A 139 -0.65 8.68 -9.73
N ILE A 140 -1.82 8.84 -9.11
CA ILE A 140 -2.88 7.81 -9.05
C ILE A 140 -3.74 7.85 -10.31
N GLN A 141 -4.31 9.01 -10.65
CA GLN A 141 -5.34 9.09 -11.69
C GLN A 141 -4.81 9.01 -13.13
N ILE A 142 -3.54 9.36 -13.36
CA ILE A 142 -2.94 9.25 -14.69
C ILE A 142 -2.84 7.79 -15.12
N PRO A 143 -2.22 6.86 -14.34
CA PRO A 143 -2.24 5.44 -14.67
C PRO A 143 -3.65 4.87 -14.84
N GLU A 144 -4.60 5.29 -14.00
CA GLU A 144 -6.01 4.86 -14.11
C GLU A 144 -6.66 5.24 -15.45
N ARG A 145 -6.32 6.40 -16.00
CA ARG A 145 -6.91 6.94 -17.23
C ARG A 145 -6.10 6.63 -18.48
N CYS A 146 -4.80 6.40 -18.31
CA CYS A 146 -3.81 6.22 -19.38
C CYS A 146 -3.39 4.76 -19.50
N ASN A 147 -4.31 3.84 -19.22
CA ASN A 147 -4.11 2.40 -19.38
C ASN A 147 -2.90 1.80 -18.64
N GLY A 148 -2.50 2.40 -17.53
CA GLY A 148 -1.36 1.98 -16.71
C GLY A 148 -0.07 2.75 -16.98
N ASP A 149 -0.01 3.63 -17.99
CA ASP A 149 1.17 4.47 -18.21
C ASP A 149 1.41 5.39 -17.01
N GLU A 150 2.63 5.34 -16.47
CA GLU A 150 2.99 6.09 -15.28
C GLU A 150 3.16 7.58 -15.57
N LEU A 151 2.72 8.44 -14.65
CA LEU A 151 2.87 9.89 -14.73
C LEU A 151 4.30 10.32 -15.09
N VAL A 152 5.29 9.66 -14.49
CA VAL A 152 6.73 9.93 -14.67
C VAL A 152 7.18 9.80 -16.13
N TRP A 153 6.47 9.05 -16.98
CA TRP A 153 6.79 8.93 -18.42
C TRP A 153 5.97 9.86 -19.30
N LEU A 154 5.05 10.63 -18.73
CA LEU A 154 4.16 11.56 -19.43
C LEU A 154 4.44 13.03 -19.10
N ILE A 155 5.42 13.31 -18.23
CA ILE A 155 5.85 14.65 -17.84
C ILE A 155 7.18 15.04 -18.52
N ASP A 156 7.49 16.34 -18.49
CA ASP A 156 8.78 16.86 -18.97
C ASP A 156 9.95 16.22 -18.19
N PRO A 157 10.98 15.66 -18.86
CA PRO A 157 12.11 14.99 -18.23
C PRO A 157 12.85 15.80 -17.17
N LYS A 158 12.76 17.14 -17.19
CA LYS A 158 13.38 17.99 -16.16
C LYS A 158 12.83 17.79 -14.75
N TYR A 159 11.65 17.16 -14.62
CA TYR A 159 11.02 16.88 -13.33
C TYR A 159 11.37 15.49 -12.76
N LEU A 160 12.07 14.63 -13.52
CA LEU A 160 12.43 13.28 -13.06
C LEU A 160 13.49 13.35 -11.96
N GLY A 161 13.32 12.54 -10.91
CA GLY A 161 14.15 12.58 -9.71
C GLY A 161 13.93 13.82 -8.82
N HIS A 162 12.88 14.61 -9.11
CA HIS A 162 12.47 15.66 -8.19
C HIS A 162 11.69 15.02 -7.02
N PHE A 163 12.06 15.35 -5.78
CA PHE A 163 11.49 14.72 -4.58
C PHE A 163 9.95 14.67 -4.56
N LEU A 164 9.27 15.73 -5.03
CA LEU A 164 7.81 15.78 -5.13
C LEU A 164 7.22 14.74 -6.08
N ILE A 165 7.90 14.45 -7.20
CA ILE A 165 7.51 13.42 -8.16
C ILE A 165 7.79 12.03 -7.59
N ASP A 166 8.96 11.86 -6.97
CA ASP A 166 9.37 10.61 -6.34
C ASP A 166 8.40 10.18 -5.23
N ASP A 167 8.05 11.12 -4.35
CA ASP A 167 7.08 10.89 -3.27
C ASP A 167 5.69 10.59 -3.84
N ALA A 168 5.24 11.37 -4.82
CA ALA A 168 3.94 11.14 -5.45
C ALA A 168 3.86 9.79 -6.18
N PHE A 169 4.94 9.36 -6.84
CA PHE A 169 5.02 8.06 -7.47
C PHE A 169 4.90 6.93 -6.44
N ILE A 170 5.65 7.02 -5.34
CA ILE A 170 5.65 6.02 -4.27
C ILE A 170 4.31 5.96 -3.54
N GLU A 171 3.79 7.10 -3.09
CA GLU A 171 2.49 7.14 -2.42
C GLU A 171 1.38 6.71 -3.37
N GLY A 172 1.44 7.14 -4.64
CA GLY A 172 0.46 6.77 -5.65
C GLY A 172 0.47 5.27 -5.99
N LEU A 173 1.60 4.57 -5.94
CA LEU A 173 1.65 3.11 -6.13
C LEU A 173 0.77 2.36 -5.12
N LYS A 174 0.76 2.80 -3.86
CA LYS A 174 0.07 2.11 -2.75
C LYS A 174 -1.45 2.08 -2.90
N TRP A 175 -2.03 3.06 -3.58
CA TRP A 175 -3.47 3.26 -3.68
C TRP A 175 -4.10 2.69 -4.94
N ARG A 176 -3.29 2.16 -5.87
CA ARG A 176 -3.77 1.71 -7.18
C ARG A 176 -4.27 0.27 -7.12
N ASP A 177 -5.40 0.04 -7.78
CA ASP A 177 -5.97 -1.29 -7.91
C ASP A 177 -5.09 -2.18 -8.81
N VAL A 178 -4.98 -3.46 -8.44
CA VAL A 178 -4.20 -4.50 -9.10
C VAL A 178 -5.05 -5.40 -10.01
N VAL A 179 -6.26 -4.97 -10.35
CA VAL A 179 -7.10 -5.66 -11.34
C VAL A 179 -6.35 -5.86 -12.66
N THR A 180 -6.39 -7.09 -13.17
CA THR A 180 -5.82 -7.45 -14.47
C THR A 180 -6.84 -7.24 -15.60
N LYS A 181 -6.38 -6.80 -16.77
CA LYS A 181 -7.19 -6.62 -17.99
C LYS A 181 -6.58 -7.37 -19.18
N GLY A 182 -7.45 -7.67 -20.15
CA GLY A 182 -7.07 -8.29 -21.42
C GLY A 182 -6.62 -9.75 -21.31
N LYS A 183 -6.36 -10.37 -22.46
CA LYS A 183 -5.98 -11.79 -22.55
C LYS A 183 -4.62 -12.09 -21.90
N ALA A 184 -3.72 -11.10 -21.89
CA ALA A 184 -2.41 -11.20 -21.25
C ALA A 184 -2.44 -11.05 -19.72
N LYS A 185 -3.61 -10.78 -19.12
CA LYS A 185 -3.78 -10.51 -17.68
C LYS A 185 -2.80 -9.46 -17.14
N SER A 186 -2.53 -8.42 -17.92
CA SER A 186 -1.67 -7.31 -17.48
C SER A 186 -2.45 -6.43 -16.48
N LEU A 187 -1.76 -5.86 -15.50
CA LEU A 187 -2.37 -4.93 -14.55
C LEU A 187 -2.99 -3.72 -15.29
N ALA A 188 -4.17 -3.30 -14.87
CA ALA A 188 -4.93 -2.27 -15.55
C ALA A 188 -4.38 -0.86 -15.31
N PHE A 189 -3.83 -0.63 -14.12
CA PHE A 189 -3.50 0.69 -13.57
C PHE A 189 -2.05 0.80 -13.06
N VAL A 190 -1.24 -0.25 -13.23
CA VAL A 190 0.17 -0.24 -12.86
C VAL A 190 0.96 -0.88 -14.00
N ASN A 191 1.87 -0.14 -14.61
CA ASN A 191 2.77 -0.71 -15.59
C ASN A 191 4.05 -1.18 -14.89
N ASN A 192 4.18 -2.49 -14.66
CA ASN A 192 5.31 -3.05 -13.91
C ASN A 192 6.68 -2.66 -14.48
N ASP A 193 6.84 -2.68 -15.81
CA ASP A 193 8.12 -2.37 -16.45
C ASP A 193 8.49 -0.90 -16.23
N GLN A 194 7.53 0.00 -16.46
CA GLN A 194 7.68 1.43 -16.22
C GLN A 194 7.95 1.75 -14.74
N ALA A 195 7.17 1.17 -13.83
CA ALA A 195 7.31 1.39 -12.39
C ALA A 195 8.65 0.85 -11.86
N SER A 196 9.05 -0.35 -12.31
CA SER A 196 10.33 -0.94 -11.94
C SER A 196 11.51 -0.18 -12.50
N ARG A 197 11.43 0.30 -13.74
CA ARG A 197 12.48 1.13 -14.35
C ARG A 197 12.65 2.43 -13.57
N TYR A 198 11.56 3.15 -13.30
CA TYR A 198 11.64 4.42 -12.56
C TYR A 198 12.24 4.21 -11.17
N ALA A 199 11.77 3.21 -10.42
CA ALA A 199 12.31 2.89 -9.10
C ALA A 199 13.82 2.59 -9.14
N ASN A 200 14.30 1.83 -10.12
CA ASN A 200 15.72 1.48 -10.22
C ASN A 200 16.61 2.63 -10.71
N GLU A 201 16.08 3.54 -11.53
CA GLU A 201 16.85 4.66 -12.09
C GLU A 201 16.90 5.86 -11.14
N TYR A 202 15.81 6.14 -10.42
CA TYR A 202 15.65 7.37 -9.64
C TYR A 202 15.53 7.15 -8.12
N LEU A 203 15.23 5.94 -7.65
CA LEU A 203 14.95 5.67 -6.23
C LEU A 203 15.94 4.69 -5.58
N THR A 204 17.20 4.73 -6.00
CA THR A 204 18.29 3.94 -5.40
C THR A 204 19.54 4.76 -5.09
N GLY A 205 19.47 6.10 -5.21
CA GLY A 205 20.63 6.99 -5.10
C GLY A 205 21.05 7.30 -3.66
N SER A 206 20.16 7.12 -2.69
CA SER A 206 20.38 7.41 -1.28
C SER A 206 19.69 6.42 -0.35
N ASP A 207 20.12 6.38 0.92
CA ASP A 207 19.47 5.59 1.98
C ASP A 207 17.99 5.97 2.15
N ASN A 208 17.64 7.24 1.94
CA ASN A 208 16.27 7.72 1.99
C ASN A 208 15.42 7.14 0.85
N ASP A 209 15.97 6.98 -0.35
CA ASP A 209 15.24 6.39 -1.46
C ASP A 209 15.00 4.89 -1.24
N VAL A 210 16.01 4.19 -0.72
CA VAL A 210 15.88 2.80 -0.28
C VAL A 210 14.79 2.69 0.79
N TYR A 211 14.80 3.58 1.79
CA TYR A 211 13.78 3.63 2.83
C TYR A 211 12.36 3.81 2.27
N LYS A 212 12.17 4.73 1.32
CA LYS A 212 10.86 4.96 0.65
C LYS A 212 10.39 3.72 -0.11
N ILE A 213 11.26 3.10 -0.90
CA ILE A 213 10.93 1.91 -1.69
C ILE A 213 10.58 0.73 -0.80
N ILE A 214 11.37 0.48 0.24
CA ILE A 214 11.12 -0.65 1.14
C ILE A 214 9.83 -0.42 1.94
N ASN A 215 9.55 0.78 2.42
CA ASN A 215 8.26 1.07 3.06
C ASN A 215 7.09 0.89 2.09
N CYS A 216 7.22 1.34 0.84
CA CYS A 216 6.21 1.07 -0.18
C CYS A 216 5.98 -0.42 -0.38
N ILE A 217 7.05 -1.22 -0.41
CA ILE A 217 6.97 -2.68 -0.57
C ILE A 217 6.28 -3.32 0.62
N LEU A 218 6.58 -2.89 1.85
CA LEU A 218 5.93 -3.39 3.06
C LEU A 218 4.45 -2.99 3.11
N ASP A 219 4.09 -1.79 2.66
CA ASP A 219 2.70 -1.30 2.62
C ASP A 219 1.80 -2.16 1.75
N VAL A 220 2.34 -2.66 0.64
CA VAL A 220 1.62 -3.48 -0.34
C VAL A 220 2.05 -4.94 -0.30
N CYS A 221 2.79 -5.37 0.73
CA CYS A 221 3.49 -6.65 0.72
C CYS A 221 2.52 -7.82 0.55
N ALA A 222 1.35 -7.74 1.19
CA ALA A 222 0.32 -8.78 1.21
C ALA A 222 -0.70 -8.68 0.06
N ILE A 223 -0.52 -7.75 -0.89
CA ILE A 223 -1.43 -7.55 -2.02
C ILE A 223 -0.99 -8.46 -3.19
N PRO A 224 -1.80 -9.48 -3.56
CA PRO A 224 -1.48 -10.34 -4.69
C PRO A 224 -1.37 -9.54 -5.99
N ASN A 225 -0.48 -9.97 -6.89
CA ASN A 225 -0.19 -9.31 -8.17
C ASN A 225 0.41 -7.89 -8.10
N HIS A 226 0.49 -7.26 -6.93
CA HIS A 226 1.13 -5.95 -6.84
C HIS A 226 2.63 -6.08 -7.19
N PRO A 227 3.19 -5.28 -8.11
CA PRO A 227 4.57 -5.48 -8.57
C PRO A 227 5.64 -5.23 -7.50
N PHE A 228 5.25 -4.58 -6.41
CA PHE A 228 6.08 -4.27 -5.24
C PHE A 228 5.67 -5.08 -4.01
N ASN A 229 5.01 -6.23 -4.18
CA ASN A 229 4.65 -7.08 -3.03
C ASN A 229 5.87 -7.80 -2.40
N ALA A 230 5.61 -8.70 -1.45
CA ALA A 230 6.65 -9.41 -0.71
C ALA A 230 7.62 -10.24 -1.57
N LEU A 231 7.23 -10.67 -2.78
CA LEU A 231 8.15 -11.37 -3.68
C LEU A 231 9.25 -10.44 -4.18
N ARG A 232 8.94 -9.15 -4.40
CA ARG A 232 9.96 -8.14 -4.72
C ARG A 232 10.90 -7.93 -3.54
N LEU A 233 10.36 -7.86 -2.31
CA LEU A 233 11.19 -7.79 -1.09
C LEU A 233 12.15 -8.98 -1.03
N HIS A 234 11.61 -10.19 -1.20
CA HIS A 234 12.41 -11.41 -1.18
C HIS A 234 13.50 -11.40 -2.25
N LYS A 235 13.19 -10.97 -3.48
CA LYS A 235 14.20 -10.83 -4.54
C LYS A 235 15.29 -9.82 -4.20
N ILE A 236 14.97 -8.71 -3.55
CA ILE A 236 15.95 -7.70 -3.13
C ILE A 236 16.88 -8.27 -2.05
N LEU A 237 16.32 -8.87 -1.01
CA LEU A 237 17.07 -9.33 0.16
C LEU A 237 17.85 -10.63 -0.10
N SER A 238 17.32 -11.55 -0.90
CA SER A 238 18.01 -12.80 -1.26
C SER A 238 19.17 -12.62 -2.24
N ARG A 239 19.22 -11.50 -2.96
CA ARG A 239 20.27 -11.23 -3.95
C ARG A 239 21.64 -11.04 -3.32
N ASP A 240 21.69 -10.41 -2.15
CA ASP A 240 22.93 -10.03 -1.49
C ASP A 240 23.24 -11.02 -0.36
N PRO A 241 24.52 -11.44 -0.19
CA PRO A 241 24.92 -12.30 0.92
C PRO A 241 24.68 -11.60 2.26
N MET A 242 24.48 -12.38 3.32
CA MET A 242 24.11 -11.89 4.66
C MET A 242 24.89 -10.63 5.11
N PRO A 243 26.24 -10.55 5.03
CA PRO A 243 26.96 -9.35 5.48
C PRO A 243 26.63 -8.08 4.70
N LYS A 244 26.35 -8.21 3.39
CA LYS A 244 25.99 -7.07 2.53
C LYS A 244 24.52 -6.70 2.69
N ARG A 245 23.64 -7.66 2.91
CA ARG A 245 22.24 -7.40 3.28
C ARG A 245 22.17 -6.66 4.62
N ASP A 246 22.91 -7.14 5.62
CA ASP A 246 22.91 -6.59 6.97
C ASP A 246 23.38 -5.14 7.05
N SER A 247 24.30 -4.71 6.16
CA SER A 247 24.85 -3.36 6.19
C SER A 247 23.80 -2.26 6.03
N TRP A 248 22.65 -2.56 5.42
CA TRP A 248 21.55 -1.61 5.24
C TRP A 248 20.22 -2.11 5.81
N TRP A 249 19.94 -3.42 5.75
CA TRP A 249 18.68 -3.99 6.22
C TRP A 249 18.51 -3.87 7.73
N GLN A 250 19.58 -4.04 8.51
CA GLN A 250 19.51 -3.90 9.96
C GLN A 250 19.14 -2.46 10.36
N ASN A 251 19.73 -1.46 9.68
CA ASN A 251 19.40 -0.06 9.89
C ASN A 251 17.95 0.24 9.53
N PHE A 252 17.45 -0.32 8.42
CA PHE A 252 16.04 -0.20 8.06
C PHE A 252 15.12 -0.76 9.16
N LEU A 253 15.39 -1.98 9.65
CA LEU A 253 14.56 -2.65 10.65
C LEU A 253 14.53 -1.90 11.99
N VAL A 254 15.69 -1.44 12.47
CA VAL A 254 15.78 -0.71 13.74
C VAL A 254 15.04 0.62 13.68
N ASN A 255 15.08 1.31 12.54
CA ASN A 255 14.40 2.60 12.34
C ASN A 255 12.93 2.44 11.89
N GLY A 256 12.51 1.26 11.45
CA GLY A 256 11.18 1.00 10.88
C GLY A 256 10.08 0.62 11.88
N LEU A 257 10.37 0.60 13.18
CA LEU A 257 9.44 0.20 14.26
C LEU A 257 8.69 1.37 14.92
N GLU A 258 8.27 2.37 14.16
CA GLU A 258 7.38 3.41 14.69
C GLU A 258 5.92 2.94 14.70
N GLU A 259 5.14 3.44 15.67
CA GLU A 259 3.70 3.18 15.72
C GLU A 259 3.05 3.63 14.42
N GLY A 260 2.24 2.75 13.82
CA GLY A 260 1.61 3.01 12.53
C GLY A 260 2.54 2.91 11.33
N SER A 261 3.78 2.42 11.46
CA SER A 261 4.63 2.09 10.31
C SER A 261 4.05 0.94 9.47
N ALA A 262 4.61 0.73 8.26
CA ALA A 262 4.22 -0.39 7.39
C ALA A 262 4.32 -1.73 8.13
N LEU A 263 5.42 -1.93 8.87
CA LEU A 263 5.68 -3.15 9.62
C LEU A 263 4.74 -3.29 10.83
N ASP A 264 4.48 -2.21 11.55
CA ASP A 264 3.53 -2.19 12.66
C ASP A 264 2.10 -2.52 12.22
N ARG A 265 1.70 -2.07 11.03
CA ARG A 265 0.42 -2.44 10.41
C ARG A 265 0.34 -3.93 10.06
N ILE A 266 1.40 -4.53 9.50
CA ILE A 266 1.42 -5.98 9.22
C ILE A 266 1.33 -6.77 10.53
N TYR A 267 2.06 -6.37 11.57
CA TYR A 267 1.93 -7.01 12.89
C TYR A 267 0.50 -6.90 13.44
N SER A 268 -0.09 -5.70 13.38
CA SER A 268 -1.44 -5.47 13.88
C SER A 268 -2.48 -6.27 13.09
N TRP A 269 -2.34 -6.33 11.76
CA TRP A 269 -3.19 -7.13 10.89
C TRP A 269 -3.05 -8.62 11.20
N SER A 270 -1.83 -9.13 11.35
CA SER A 270 -1.57 -10.56 11.63
C SER A 270 -2.22 -11.11 12.90
N GLY A 271 -2.44 -10.26 13.90
CA GLY A 271 -3.11 -10.61 15.15
C GLY A 271 -4.60 -10.27 15.18
N SER A 272 -5.19 -9.88 14.05
CA SER A 272 -6.60 -9.50 13.96
C SER A 272 -7.45 -10.58 13.30
N ASP A 273 -8.74 -10.58 13.61
CA ASP A 273 -9.74 -11.49 12.99
C ASP A 273 -9.89 -11.26 11.47
N LEU A 274 -9.31 -10.19 10.92
CA LEU A 274 -9.33 -9.90 9.48
C LEU A 274 -8.46 -10.87 8.66
N VAL A 275 -7.53 -11.58 9.29
CA VAL A 275 -6.69 -12.59 8.63
C VAL A 275 -7.52 -13.73 8.07
N ASP A 276 -8.63 -14.08 8.72
CA ASP A 276 -9.53 -15.16 8.28
C ASP A 276 -10.25 -14.81 6.97
N LEU A 277 -10.34 -13.52 6.63
CA LEU A 277 -10.90 -13.04 5.37
C LEU A 277 -9.84 -12.95 4.25
N ALA A 278 -8.57 -13.14 4.57
CA ALA A 278 -7.47 -13.02 3.63
C ALA A 278 -7.36 -14.27 2.74
N SER A 279 -6.90 -14.08 1.51
CA SER A 279 -6.55 -15.21 0.64
C SER A 279 -5.25 -15.88 1.11
N SER A 280 -5.09 -17.19 0.87
CA SER A 280 -3.84 -17.90 1.17
C SER A 280 -2.63 -17.25 0.50
N GLU A 281 -2.79 -16.65 -0.68
CA GLU A 281 -1.73 -15.88 -1.36
C GLU A 281 -1.34 -14.62 -0.59
N SER A 282 -2.32 -13.86 -0.08
CA SER A 282 -2.05 -12.69 0.78
C SER A 282 -1.32 -13.09 2.07
N VAL A 283 -1.75 -14.20 2.69
CA VAL A 283 -1.12 -14.75 3.88
C VAL A 283 0.31 -15.18 3.61
N LYS A 284 0.55 -15.90 2.50
CA LYS A 284 1.91 -16.27 2.04
C LYS A 284 2.79 -15.06 1.86
N LEU A 285 2.32 -14.05 1.13
CA LEU A 285 3.08 -12.85 0.88
C LEU A 285 3.43 -12.11 2.19
N ALA A 286 2.48 -11.95 3.10
CA ALA A 286 2.75 -11.36 4.41
C ALA A 286 3.76 -12.17 5.24
N ALA A 287 3.64 -13.51 5.24
CA ALA A 287 4.58 -14.39 5.90
C ALA A 287 6.00 -14.25 5.30
N ILE A 288 6.14 -14.16 3.98
CA ILE A 288 7.44 -13.88 3.33
C ILE A 288 8.05 -12.58 3.84
N ALA A 289 7.25 -11.51 3.95
CA ALA A 289 7.75 -10.24 4.46
C ALA A 289 8.20 -10.33 5.92
N LEU A 290 7.41 -10.98 6.78
CA LEU A 290 7.72 -11.18 8.20
C LEU A 290 8.92 -12.12 8.43
N MET A 291 9.12 -13.12 7.59
CA MET A 291 10.31 -13.99 7.68
C MET A 291 11.60 -13.17 7.49
N TRP A 292 11.60 -12.18 6.60
CA TRP A 292 12.77 -11.31 6.40
C TRP A 292 13.05 -10.35 7.56
N THR A 293 12.05 -10.00 8.36
CA THR A 293 12.26 -9.16 9.55
C THR A 293 12.89 -9.95 10.71
N MET A 294 12.86 -11.29 10.64
CA MET A 294 13.49 -12.17 11.63
C MET A 294 15.02 -12.20 11.56
N SER A 295 15.64 -11.65 10.52
CA SER A 295 17.10 -11.46 10.50
C SER A 295 17.57 -10.36 11.45
N SER A 296 16.66 -9.61 12.08
CA SER A 296 17.02 -8.49 12.95
C SER A 296 17.91 -8.91 14.12
N THR A 297 18.94 -8.12 14.40
CA THR A 297 19.69 -8.25 15.66
C THR A 297 18.88 -7.83 16.90
N ASN A 298 17.72 -7.18 16.72
CA ASN A 298 16.83 -6.80 17.80
C ASN A 298 15.84 -7.95 18.13
N ASN A 299 15.97 -8.51 19.33
CA ASN A 299 15.10 -9.60 19.80
C ASN A 299 13.61 -9.24 19.79
N THR A 300 13.26 -7.99 20.09
CA THR A 300 11.86 -7.54 20.08
C THR A 300 11.26 -7.62 18.69
N ILE A 301 12.01 -7.23 17.64
CA ILE A 301 11.58 -7.37 16.24
C ILE A 301 11.40 -8.84 15.91
N ARG A 302 12.41 -9.67 16.22
CA ARG A 302 12.37 -11.11 15.90
C ARG A 302 11.21 -11.82 16.57
N ASP A 303 10.99 -11.60 17.87
CA ASP A 303 9.92 -12.24 18.62
C ASP A 303 8.53 -11.76 18.16
N ARG A 304 8.38 -10.47 17.87
CA ARG A 304 7.13 -9.93 17.31
C ARG A 304 6.84 -10.51 15.93
N SER A 305 7.85 -10.59 15.06
CA SER A 305 7.75 -11.23 13.74
C SER A 305 7.40 -12.70 13.83
N THR A 306 8.03 -13.43 14.77
CA THR A 306 7.77 -14.86 15.01
C THR A 306 6.30 -15.07 15.39
N ARG A 307 5.80 -14.32 16.38
CA ARG A 307 4.40 -14.43 16.82
C ARG A 307 3.41 -14.03 15.72
N ALA A 308 3.69 -12.94 14.99
CA ALA A 308 2.87 -12.49 13.87
C ALA A 308 2.77 -13.58 12.79
N THR A 309 3.89 -14.21 12.44
CA THR A 309 3.93 -15.28 11.42
C THR A 309 3.20 -16.54 11.90
N ILE A 310 3.33 -16.91 13.18
CA ILE A 310 2.55 -18.01 13.77
C ILE A 310 1.04 -17.72 13.68
N SER A 311 0.63 -16.51 14.05
CA SER A 311 -0.78 -16.08 14.01
C SER A 311 -1.37 -16.18 12.60
N LEU A 312 -0.59 -15.80 11.58
CA LEU A 312 -0.98 -15.95 10.18
C LEU A 312 -1.10 -17.43 9.76
N LEU A 313 -0.08 -18.24 10.04
CA LEU A 313 0.04 -19.57 9.44
C LEU A 313 -0.71 -20.67 10.22
N MET A 314 -1.04 -20.46 11.50
CA MET A 314 -1.75 -21.47 12.31
C MET A 314 -3.16 -21.76 11.80
N HIS A 315 -3.77 -20.85 11.04
CA HIS A 315 -5.08 -21.04 10.39
C HIS A 315 -4.99 -21.23 8.87
N HIS A 316 -3.81 -21.05 8.28
CA HIS A 316 -3.53 -21.15 6.84
C HIS A 316 -2.35 -22.11 6.61
N GLN A 317 -2.48 -23.35 7.10
CA GLN A 317 -1.39 -24.32 7.13
C GLN A 317 -0.94 -24.76 5.75
N GLU A 318 -1.80 -24.65 4.74
CA GLU A 318 -1.48 -24.91 3.33
C GLU A 318 -0.36 -24.02 2.78
N VAL A 319 -0.09 -22.88 3.44
CA VAL A 319 0.98 -21.96 3.08
C VAL A 319 2.35 -22.40 3.65
N ILE A 320 2.37 -23.18 4.73
CA ILE A 320 3.61 -23.55 5.45
C ILE A 320 4.64 -24.24 4.55
N PRO A 321 4.28 -25.21 3.68
CA PRO A 321 5.25 -25.87 2.79
C PRO A 321 5.98 -24.89 1.87
N GLU A 322 5.28 -23.89 1.31
CA GLU A 322 5.91 -22.88 0.44
C GLU A 322 6.86 -21.98 1.25
N ILE A 323 6.48 -21.57 2.47
CA ILE A 323 7.36 -20.76 3.34
C ILE A 323 8.60 -21.54 3.74
N LEU A 324 8.44 -22.83 4.09
CA LEU A 324 9.55 -23.71 4.37
C LEU A 324 10.50 -23.80 3.16
N GLU A 325 9.99 -24.08 1.96
CA GLU A 325 10.81 -24.17 0.75
C GLU A 325 11.59 -22.88 0.47
N ILE A 326 10.94 -21.71 0.56
CA ILE A 326 11.54 -20.40 0.28
C ILE A 326 12.71 -20.11 1.24
N PHE A 327 12.56 -20.45 2.53
CA PHE A 327 13.51 -20.02 3.57
C PHE A 327 14.44 -21.11 4.08
N PHE A 328 14.20 -22.40 3.82
CA PHE A 328 15.03 -23.49 4.37
C PHE A 328 16.51 -23.42 3.99
N LYS A 329 16.85 -22.76 2.87
CA LYS A 329 18.24 -22.58 2.40
C LYS A 329 18.75 -21.14 2.55
N ASN A 330 18.02 -20.29 3.27
CA ASN A 330 18.45 -18.92 3.56
C ASN A 330 19.81 -18.91 4.29
N ASP A 331 20.66 -17.95 3.94
CA ASP A 331 22.03 -17.83 4.45
C ASP A 331 22.11 -17.19 5.85
N ASP A 332 20.98 -16.74 6.39
CA ASP A 332 20.85 -16.12 7.70
C ASP A 332 20.48 -17.13 8.81
N PRO A 333 21.36 -17.34 9.81
CA PRO A 333 21.06 -18.26 10.91
C PRO A 333 19.81 -17.88 11.71
N TYR A 334 19.52 -16.58 11.86
CA TYR A 334 18.34 -16.14 12.62
C TYR A 334 17.04 -16.48 11.88
N ILE A 335 17.03 -16.38 10.55
CA ILE A 335 15.87 -16.78 9.76
C ILE A 335 15.67 -18.29 9.86
N GLN A 336 16.73 -19.10 9.78
CA GLN A 336 16.64 -20.55 9.90
C GLN A 336 16.07 -21.00 11.24
N GLU A 337 16.62 -20.48 12.34
CA GLU A 337 16.13 -20.75 13.69
C GLU A 337 14.64 -20.40 13.82
N ARG A 338 14.25 -19.21 13.35
CA ARG A 338 12.87 -18.73 13.49
C ARG A 338 11.90 -19.40 12.55
N LEU A 339 12.33 -19.89 11.39
CA LEU A 339 11.51 -20.73 10.51
C LEU A 339 11.04 -21.99 11.25
N PHE A 340 11.96 -22.70 11.91
CA PHE A 340 11.63 -23.89 12.69
C PHE A 340 10.73 -23.55 13.89
N ALA A 341 11.01 -22.45 14.59
CA ALA A 341 10.18 -21.98 15.69
C ALA A 341 8.74 -21.65 15.26
N VAL A 342 8.57 -21.00 14.10
CA VAL A 342 7.25 -20.68 13.52
C VAL A 342 6.47 -21.95 13.21
N ILE A 343 7.08 -22.89 12.50
CA ILE A 343 6.44 -24.15 12.12
C ILE A 343 6.01 -24.92 13.37
N TYR A 344 6.91 -25.05 14.35
CA TYR A 344 6.62 -25.66 15.63
C TYR A 344 5.46 -24.95 16.35
N GLY A 345 5.47 -23.62 16.41
CA GLY A 345 4.40 -22.83 17.02
C GLY A 345 3.04 -23.05 16.35
N CYS A 346 2.98 -23.08 15.02
CA CYS A 346 1.74 -23.30 14.27
C CYS A 346 1.09 -24.65 14.63
N PHE A 347 1.86 -25.74 14.56
CA PHE A 347 1.34 -27.08 14.86
C PHE A 347 1.13 -27.34 16.36
N SER A 348 1.87 -26.65 17.24
CA SER A 348 1.64 -26.74 18.68
C SER A 348 0.32 -26.12 19.11
N ILE A 349 -0.06 -25.01 18.48
CA ILE A 349 -1.30 -24.30 18.82
C ILE A 349 -2.50 -24.92 18.09
N ASN A 350 -2.36 -25.25 16.82
CA ASN A 350 -3.46 -25.74 15.99
C ASN A 350 -3.02 -26.88 15.06
N PRO A 351 -2.93 -28.14 15.49
CA PRO A 351 -2.56 -29.26 14.63
C PRO A 351 -3.74 -29.74 13.77
N ASN A 352 -4.29 -28.89 12.90
CA ASN A 352 -5.52 -29.18 12.15
C ASN A 352 -5.28 -30.06 10.91
N ASP A 353 -4.21 -29.82 10.17
CA ASP A 353 -3.90 -30.57 8.95
C ASP A 353 -2.81 -31.63 9.18
N GLN A 354 -3.24 -32.86 9.47
CA GLN A 354 -2.34 -33.99 9.68
C GLN A 354 -1.47 -34.29 8.45
N ALA A 355 -2.00 -34.10 7.23
CA ALA A 355 -1.28 -34.45 6.01
C ALA A 355 -0.11 -33.48 5.79
N ILE A 356 -0.38 -32.18 5.88
CA ILE A 356 0.67 -31.15 5.80
C ILE A 356 1.67 -31.36 6.93
N PHE A 357 1.21 -31.62 8.16
CA PHE A 357 2.11 -31.82 9.29
C PHE A 357 3.08 -32.99 9.05
N ARG A 358 2.58 -34.14 8.56
CA ARG A 358 3.42 -35.27 8.18
C ARG A 358 4.45 -34.88 7.13
N ASP A 359 4.01 -34.22 6.06
CA ASP A 359 4.89 -33.85 4.95
C ASP A 359 6.02 -32.90 5.40
N ILE A 360 5.73 -31.98 6.32
CA ILE A 360 6.73 -31.10 6.95
C ILE A 360 7.72 -31.89 7.82
N VAL A 361 7.23 -32.84 8.62
CA VAL A 361 8.06 -33.72 9.46
C VAL A 361 9.00 -34.57 8.61
N ASP A 362 8.48 -35.18 7.54
CA ASP A 362 9.26 -35.96 6.60
C ASP A 362 10.33 -35.10 5.91
N TYR A 363 9.96 -33.87 5.50
CA TYR A 363 10.88 -32.92 4.92
C TYR A 363 12.04 -32.56 5.87
N ILE A 364 11.76 -32.29 7.14
CA ILE A 364 12.79 -31.97 8.15
C ILE A 364 13.66 -33.19 8.44
N CYS A 365 13.09 -34.38 8.56
CA CYS A 365 13.85 -35.62 8.71
C CYS A 365 14.86 -35.80 7.56
N GLU A 366 14.41 -35.63 6.32
CA GLU A 366 15.23 -35.83 5.12
C GLU A 366 16.27 -34.73 4.91
N ASN A 367 15.86 -33.47 5.00
CA ASN A 367 16.70 -32.34 4.58
C ASN A 367 17.53 -31.72 5.72
N HIS A 368 17.09 -31.87 6.98
CA HIS A 368 17.81 -31.38 8.15
C HIS A 368 18.58 -32.50 8.84
N PHE A 369 17.89 -33.52 9.39
CA PHE A 369 18.56 -34.51 10.25
C PHE A 369 19.44 -35.51 9.50
N LYS A 370 19.05 -35.95 8.29
CA LYS A 370 19.88 -36.84 7.46
C LYS A 370 21.00 -36.11 6.72
N ASN A 371 20.98 -34.77 6.69
CA ASN A 371 22.00 -33.98 6.02
C ASN A 371 23.32 -33.95 6.82
N LYS A 372 24.29 -34.76 6.37
CA LYS A 372 25.61 -34.90 7.02
C LYS A 372 26.50 -33.67 6.90
N SER A 373 26.24 -32.74 5.98
CA SER A 373 27.03 -31.52 5.77
C SER A 373 26.41 -30.29 6.42
N ARG A 374 25.34 -30.45 7.22
CA ARG A 374 24.70 -29.33 7.93
C ARG A 374 25.63 -28.71 8.96
N ARG A 375 25.47 -27.41 9.19
CA ARG A 375 26.07 -26.73 10.34
C ARG A 375 25.32 -27.17 11.61
N PRO A 376 26.02 -27.48 12.73
CA PRO A 376 25.36 -27.70 14.01
C PRO A 376 24.63 -26.44 14.48
N ASP A 377 23.35 -26.58 14.82
CA ASP A 377 22.52 -25.52 15.37
C ASP A 377 21.58 -26.14 16.42
N ALA A 378 21.84 -25.85 17.70
CA ALA A 378 21.14 -26.49 18.81
C ALA A 378 19.66 -26.09 18.87
N LEU A 379 19.30 -24.87 18.46
CA LEU A 379 17.93 -24.38 18.53
C LEU A 379 17.11 -24.94 17.36
N MET A 380 17.67 -24.96 16.14
CA MET A 380 17.03 -25.65 15.02
C MET A 380 16.83 -27.14 15.31
N ASP A 381 17.84 -27.80 15.89
CA ASP A 381 17.77 -29.21 16.27
C ASP A 381 16.66 -29.46 17.31
N ASP A 382 16.55 -28.59 18.31
CA ASP A 382 15.53 -28.69 19.36
C ASP A 382 14.11 -28.51 18.79
N TYR A 383 13.87 -27.46 18.01
CA TYR A 383 12.57 -27.25 17.36
C TYR A 383 12.23 -28.38 16.39
N GLY A 384 13.19 -28.81 15.55
CA GLY A 384 12.99 -29.88 14.58
C GLY A 384 12.66 -31.21 15.25
N ARG A 385 13.37 -31.54 16.33
CA ARG A 385 13.10 -32.75 17.12
C ARG A 385 11.74 -32.68 17.80
N THR A 386 11.43 -31.55 18.43
CA THR A 386 10.16 -31.36 19.14
C THR A 386 8.97 -31.43 18.18
N LEU A 387 9.14 -30.95 16.95
CA LEU A 387 8.13 -31.07 15.90
C LEU A 387 7.85 -32.54 15.54
N ILE A 388 8.90 -33.36 15.39
CA ILE A 388 8.77 -34.81 15.15
C ILE A 388 8.08 -35.49 16.33
N GLU A 389 8.53 -35.22 17.56
CA GLU A 389 7.95 -35.79 18.78
C GLU A 389 6.48 -35.39 18.97
N LEU A 390 6.12 -34.15 18.61
CA LEU A 390 4.74 -33.67 18.63
C LEU A 390 3.86 -34.42 17.62
N TYR A 391 4.34 -34.59 16.39
CA TYR A 391 3.61 -35.34 15.36
C TYR A 391 3.38 -36.79 15.78
N GLU A 392 4.44 -37.47 16.24
CA GLU A 392 4.36 -38.83 16.75
C GLU A 392 3.34 -38.92 17.89
N ARG A 393 3.44 -38.04 18.90
CA ARG A 393 2.52 -38.02 20.04
C ARG A 393 1.05 -37.87 19.62
N LEU A 394 0.76 -37.06 18.61
CA LEU A 394 -0.61 -36.77 18.16
C LEU A 394 -1.17 -37.88 17.25
N TYR A 395 -0.34 -38.47 16.38
CA TYR A 395 -0.82 -39.29 15.26
C TYR A 395 -0.28 -40.72 15.22
N HIS A 396 0.85 -40.99 15.86
CA HIS A 396 1.40 -42.32 16.05
C HIS A 396 1.34 -42.67 17.54
N LYS A 397 0.29 -43.37 17.96
CA LYS A 397 0.20 -43.90 19.33
C LYS A 397 1.34 -44.88 19.60
N VAL A 398 2.52 -44.38 19.97
CA VAL A 398 3.52 -45.14 20.70
C VAL A 398 3.06 -45.06 22.16
N PRO A 399 2.56 -46.16 22.77
CA PRO A 399 2.30 -46.15 24.19
C PRO A 399 3.62 -45.85 24.90
N TRP A 400 3.66 -44.75 25.67
CA TRP A 400 4.76 -44.42 26.56
C TRP A 400 5.02 -45.58 27.52
N THR A 401 5.94 -46.47 27.20
CA THR A 401 6.56 -47.34 28.19
C THR A 401 7.66 -46.53 28.86
N ARG A 402 7.41 -46.18 30.12
CA ARG A 402 8.33 -45.52 31.05
C ARG A 402 9.68 -46.20 31.15
#